data_AF-A0A928SEZ7-F1
#
_entry.id   AF-A0A928SEZ7-F1
#
_cell.length_a   1.000
_cell.length_b   1.000
_cell.length_c   1.000
_cell.angle_alpha   90.00
_cell.angle_beta   90.00
_cell.angle_gamma   90.00
#
_symmetry.space_group_name_H-M   'P 1'
#
loop_
_entity.id
_entity.type
_entity.pdbx_description
1 polymer ?
#
loop_
_entity_poly.entity_id
_entity_poly.type
_entity_poly.pdbx_seq_one_letter_code
_entity_poly.pdbx_strand_id
1 'polypeptide(L)'
;MGIADYQLQAFEAHAVVFLALAYLQYRLVQSLAAAYQTGQALTHDQPKAPADVIRLHRAEHHIQLLQAAAQLALQCGSITPVLSKFVRPFSTLTSQAEFAV
;
A
#
# COMPACT_ATOMS: atom_id res chain seq x y z
N MET A 1 -21.50 1.41 30.71
CA MET A 1 -21.49 1.56 29.24
C MET A 1 -22.87 1.19 28.76
N GLY A 2 -23.66 2.22 28.46
CA GLY A 2 -25.09 2.08 28.18
C GLY A 2 -25.36 1.84 26.70
N ILE A 3 -26.58 1.44 26.38
CA ILE A 3 -27.08 1.20 25.02
C ILE A 3 -26.85 2.41 24.09
N ALA A 4 -26.76 3.63 24.66
CA ALA A 4 -26.40 4.86 23.97
C ALA A 4 -24.94 4.88 23.45
N ASP A 5 -23.98 4.30 24.18
CA ASP A 5 -22.57 4.24 23.77
C ASP A 5 -22.41 3.32 22.54
N TYR A 6 -23.21 2.26 22.45
CA TYR A 6 -23.21 1.35 21.30
C TYR A 6 -23.72 2.04 20.03
N GLN A 7 -24.74 2.90 20.14
CA GLN A 7 -25.24 3.65 18.98
C GLN A 7 -24.29 4.76 18.54
N LEU A 8 -23.61 5.42 19.49
CA LEU A 8 -22.58 6.40 19.18
C LEU A 8 -21.40 5.73 18.45
N GLN A 9 -20.92 4.59 18.95
CA GLN A 9 -19.85 3.82 18.31
C GLN A 9 -20.25 3.28 16.93
N ALA A 10 -21.50 2.86 16.76
CA ALA A 10 -22.02 2.49 15.46
C ALA A 10 -22.04 3.70 14.52
N PHE A 11 -22.56 4.85 14.95
CA PHE A 11 -22.60 6.06 14.13
C PHE A 11 -21.20 6.55 13.73
N GLU A 12 -20.25 6.55 14.67
CA GLU A 12 -18.85 6.88 14.41
C GLU A 12 -18.23 5.93 13.38
N ALA A 13 -18.49 4.63 13.48
CA ALA A 13 -18.03 3.66 12.51
C ALA A 13 -18.57 3.95 11.10
N HIS A 14 -19.85 4.34 10.98
CA HIS A 14 -20.43 4.74 9.69
C HIS A 14 -19.79 6.02 9.16
N ALA A 15 -19.59 7.03 10.01
CA ALA A 15 -18.95 8.29 9.63
C ALA A 15 -17.52 8.07 9.10
N VAL A 16 -16.75 7.19 9.74
CA VAL A 16 -15.41 6.80 9.28
C VAL A 16 -15.45 6.11 7.92
N VAL A 17 -16.41 5.22 7.67
CA VAL A 17 -16.56 4.54 6.37
C VAL A 17 -16.92 5.54 5.28
N PHE A 18 -17.86 6.45 5.53
CA PHE A 18 -18.23 7.48 4.55
C PHE A 18 -17.08 8.46 4.28
N LEU A 19 -16.34 8.85 5.32
CA LEU A 19 -15.16 9.71 5.17
C LEU A 19 -14.06 9.01 4.37
N ALA A 20 -13.80 7.73 4.64
CA ALA A 20 -12.85 6.92 3.89
C ALA A 20 -13.27 6.79 2.41
N LEU A 21 -14.55 6.53 2.14
CA LEU A 21 -15.06 6.45 0.78
C LEU A 21 -14.95 7.80 0.05
N ALA A 22 -15.32 8.90 0.70
CA ALA A 22 -15.20 10.25 0.14
C ALA A 22 -13.74 10.60 -0.18
N TYR A 23 -12.82 10.25 0.71
CA TYR A 23 -11.38 10.42 0.48
C TYR A 23 -10.89 9.63 -0.74
N LEU A 24 -11.30 8.36 -0.87
CA LEU A 24 -10.93 7.53 -2.02
C LEU A 24 -11.48 8.08 -3.34
N GLN A 25 -12.73 8.55 -3.33
CA GLN A 25 -13.35 9.21 -4.49
C GLN A 25 -12.60 10.49 -4.87
N TYR A 26 -12.26 11.33 -3.88
CA TYR A 26 -11.47 12.53 -4.11
C TYR A 26 -10.12 12.23 -4.76
N ARG A 27 -9.38 11.25 -4.24
CA ARG A 27 -8.07 10.83 -4.79
C ARG A 27 -8.17 10.29 -6.21
N LEU A 28 -9.21 9.52 -6.51
CA LEU A 28 -9.48 9.02 -7.86
C LEU A 28 -9.73 10.19 -8.82
N VAL A 29 -10.62 11.12 -8.47
CA VAL A 29 -10.92 12.30 -9.31
C VAL A 29 -9.68 13.16 -9.51
N GLN A 30 -8.88 13.38 -8.46
CA GLN A 30 -7.63 14.12 -8.55
C GLN A 30 -6.65 13.47 -9.55
N SER A 31 -6.51 12.15 -9.50
CA SER A 31 -5.63 11.43 -10.43
C SER A 31 -6.10 11.53 -11.87
N LEU A 32 -7.41 11.43 -12.13
CA LEU A 32 -7.99 11.58 -13.45
C LEU A 32 -7.81 13.01 -13.97
N ALA A 33 -8.10 14.01 -13.13
CA ALA A 33 -7.92 15.42 -13.48
C ALA A 33 -6.46 15.73 -13.85
N ALA A 34 -5.50 15.18 -13.11
CA ALA A 34 -4.07 15.34 -13.41
C ALA A 34 -3.68 14.75 -14.78
N ALA A 35 -4.23 13.59 -15.16
CA ALA A 35 -3.97 13.01 -16.48
C ALA A 35 -4.59 13.83 -17.62
N TYR A 36 -5.82 14.34 -17.43
CA TYR A 36 -6.44 15.24 -18.40
C TYR A 36 -5.63 16.52 -18.62
N GLN A 37 -5.07 17.11 -17.55
CA GLN A 37 -4.27 18.32 -17.62
C GLN A 37 -2.91 18.12 -18.28
N THR A 38 -2.29 16.95 -18.09
CA THR A 38 -0.98 16.62 -18.65
C THR A 38 -1.05 16.04 -20.06
N GLY A 39 -2.25 15.81 -20.60
CA GLY A 39 -2.46 15.21 -21.92
C GLY A 39 -1.95 13.77 -22.03
N GLN A 40 -1.65 13.13 -20.90
CA GLN A 40 -1.23 11.73 -20.88
C GLN A 40 -2.43 10.86 -21.22
N ALA A 41 -2.29 10.03 -22.26
CA ALA A 41 -3.24 8.97 -22.54
C ALA A 41 -3.38 8.09 -21.29
N LEU A 42 -4.63 7.77 -20.89
CA LEU A 42 -4.95 6.91 -19.74
C LEU A 42 -4.15 5.61 -19.83
N THR A 43 -2.98 5.56 -19.18
CA THR A 43 -2.12 4.38 -19.18
C THR A 43 -2.72 3.32 -18.27
N HIS A 44 -2.25 2.08 -18.43
CA HIS A 44 -2.73 0.96 -17.62
C HIS A 44 -2.47 1.13 -16.11
N ASP A 45 -1.54 2.02 -15.74
CA ASP A 45 -1.13 2.27 -14.36
C ASP A 45 -1.97 3.33 -13.61
N GLN A 46 -2.91 3.98 -14.29
CA GLN A 46 -3.76 4.98 -13.65
C GLN A 46 -4.90 4.31 -12.86
N PRO A 47 -5.21 4.75 -11.63
CA PRO A 47 -6.29 4.14 -10.85
C PRO A 47 -7.65 4.37 -11.52
N LYS A 48 -8.35 3.28 -11.84
CA LYS A 48 -9.67 3.30 -12.50
C LYS A 48 -10.80 3.09 -11.51
N ALA A 49 -10.50 2.47 -10.37
CA ALA A 49 -11.43 2.21 -9.29
C ALA A 49 -10.88 2.65 -7.93
N PRO A 50 -11.73 2.89 -6.92
CA PRO A 50 -11.30 3.16 -5.54
C PRO A 50 -10.38 2.06 -4.98
N ALA A 51 -10.57 0.81 -5.41
CA ALA A 51 -9.69 -0.30 -5.06
C ALA A 51 -8.24 -0.09 -5.52
N ASP A 52 -8.02 0.54 -6.67
CA ASP A 52 -6.68 0.84 -7.17
C ASP A 52 -6.01 1.93 -6.35
N VAL A 53 -6.79 2.93 -5.89
CA VAL A 53 -6.31 3.96 -4.96
C VAL A 53 -5.87 3.31 -3.64
N ILE A 54 -6.62 2.35 -3.12
CA ILE A 54 -6.23 1.60 -1.91
C ILE A 54 -4.94 0.81 -2.15
N ARG A 55 -4.81 0.14 -3.30
CA ARG A 55 -3.60 -0.63 -3.66
C ARG A 55 -2.38 0.28 -3.76
N LEU A 56 -2.52 1.41 -4.44
CA LEU A 56 -1.46 2.42 -4.56
C LEU A 56 -1.06 2.95 -3.17
N HIS A 57 -2.03 3.33 -2.35
CA HIS A 57 -1.77 3.86 -1.02
C HIS A 57 -1.09 2.84 -0.08
N ARG A 58 -1.46 1.56 -0.18
CA ARG A 58 -0.75 0.48 0.54
C ARG A 58 0.69 0.34 0.06
N ALA A 59 0.95 0.46 -1.24
CA ALA A 59 2.30 0.42 -1.77
C ALA A 59 3.16 1.60 -1.26
N GLU A 60 2.60 2.82 -1.28
CA GLU A 60 3.21 4.02 -0.68
C GLU A 60 3.56 3.78 0.80
N HIS A 61 2.62 3.26 1.58
CA HIS A 61 2.83 2.94 2.98
C HIS A 61 3.90 1.87 3.21
N HIS A 62 3.95 0.82 2.38
CA HIS A 62 5.02 -0.18 2.49
C HIS A 62 6.41 0.43 2.24
N ILE A 63 6.52 1.34 1.28
CA ILE A 63 7.79 2.05 1.01
C ILE A 63 8.16 2.91 2.21
N GLN A 64 7.22 3.69 2.77
CA GLN A 64 7.48 4.51 3.95
C GLN A 64 7.89 3.68 5.16
N LEU A 65 7.22 2.54 5.39
CA LEU A 65 7.56 1.62 6.48
C LEU A 65 8.96 1.04 6.29
N LEU A 66 9.31 0.64 5.06
CA LEU A 66 10.64 0.16 4.73
C LEU A 66 11.71 1.24 4.99
N GLN A 67 11.47 2.46 4.53
CA GLN A 67 12.38 3.59 4.77
C GLN A 67 12.57 3.84 6.26
N ALA A 68 11.50 3.88 7.04
CA ALA A 68 11.57 4.06 8.49
C ALA A 68 12.31 2.92 9.19
N ALA A 69 12.05 1.67 8.81
CA ALA A 69 12.73 0.50 9.35
C ALA A 69 14.23 0.52 9.03
N ALA A 70 14.61 0.91 7.82
CA ALA A 70 16.01 1.05 7.41
C ALA A 70 16.71 2.18 8.18
N GLN A 71 16.06 3.34 8.35
CA GLN A 71 16.59 4.45 9.14
C GLN A 71 16.82 4.05 10.61
N LEU A 72 15.85 3.36 11.22
CA LEU A 72 15.96 2.88 12.60
C LEU A 72 17.09 1.85 12.74
N ALA A 73 17.22 0.94 11.76
CA ALA A 73 18.31 -0.02 11.74
C ALA A 73 19.70 0.63 11.61
N LEU A 74 19.82 1.69 10.83
CA LEU A 74 21.05 2.50 10.74
C LEU A 74 21.36 3.18 12.07
N GLN A 75 20.37 3.79 12.73
CA GLN A 75 20.55 4.43 14.03
C GLN A 75 20.99 3.44 15.12
N CYS A 76 20.46 2.22 15.10
CA CYS A 76 20.82 1.18 16.05
C CYS A 76 22.07 0.38 15.66
N GLY A 77 22.75 0.71 14.55
CA GLY A 77 23.92 -0.02 14.06
C GLY A 77 23.65 -1.48 13.68
N SER A 78 22.38 -1.83 13.41
CA SER A 78 21.91 -3.21 13.21
C SER A 78 21.18 -3.35 11.88
N ILE A 79 21.92 -3.24 10.78
CA ILE A 79 21.38 -3.31 9.40
C ILE A 79 21.14 -4.75 8.93
N THR A 80 21.95 -5.69 9.41
CA THR A 80 21.88 -7.13 9.10
C THR A 80 20.49 -7.76 9.28
N PRO A 81 19.74 -7.52 10.37
CA PRO A 81 18.40 -8.09 10.53
C PRO A 81 17.38 -7.54 9.52
N VAL A 82 17.49 -6.27 9.11
CA VAL A 82 16.62 -5.70 8.08
C VAL A 82 16.92 -6.34 6.74
N LEU A 83 18.19 -6.40 6.34
CA LEU A 83 18.60 -7.04 5.09
C LEU A 83 18.22 -8.52 5.05
N SER A 84 18.37 -9.26 6.15
CA SER A 84 17.99 -10.68 6.22
C SER A 84 16.51 -10.96 5.94
N LYS A 85 15.61 -9.99 6.21
CA LYS A 85 14.18 -10.12 5.87
C LYS A 85 13.87 -9.82 4.41
N PHE A 86 14.70 -9.02 3.75
CA PHE A 86 14.58 -8.70 2.32
C PHE A 86 15.31 -9.69 1.41
N VAL A 87 16.38 -10.32 1.92
CA VAL A 87 17.03 -11.46 1.28
C VAL A 87 16.20 -12.71 1.59
N ARG A 88 15.04 -12.87 0.93
CA ARG A 88 14.56 -14.23 0.70
C ARG A 88 15.63 -14.93 -0.14
N PRO A 89 16.09 -16.13 0.24
CA PRO A 89 16.97 -16.89 -0.63
C PRO A 89 16.21 -17.15 -1.94
N PHE A 90 16.84 -16.78 -3.05
CA PHE A 90 16.37 -17.00 -4.42
C PHE A 90 16.49 -18.50 -4.75
N SER A 91 15.84 -19.37 -3.97
CA SER A 91 16.08 -20.83 -3.99
C SER A 91 15.05 -21.63 -4.78
N THR A 92 14.50 -21.10 -5.88
CA THR A 92 13.58 -21.90 -6.73
C THR A 92 13.72 -21.65 -8.24
N LEU A 93 14.91 -21.30 -8.76
CA LEU A 93 15.14 -21.26 -10.22
C LEU A 93 16.43 -21.94 -10.70
N THR A 94 16.94 -22.94 -9.96
CA THR A 94 18.09 -23.73 -10.45
C THR A 94 18.02 -25.16 -9.94
N SER A 95 17.08 -25.96 -10.46
CA SER A 95 17.08 -27.42 -10.24
C SER A 95 16.24 -28.18 -11.27
N GLN A 96 16.33 -27.84 -12.56
CA GLN A 96 15.84 -28.72 -13.65
C GLN A 96 16.73 -28.70 -14.90
N ALA A 97 18.04 -28.45 -14.76
CA ALA A 97 18.99 -28.54 -15.89
C ALA A 97 20.01 -29.67 -15.77
N GLU A 98 19.94 -30.51 -14.74
CA GLU A 98 20.77 -31.71 -14.60
C GLU A 98 19.86 -32.91 -14.39
N PHE A 99 19.36 -33.50 -15.47
CA PHE A 99 19.10 -34.93 -15.60
C PHE A 99 18.74 -35.21 -17.07
N ALA A 100 19.76 -35.22 -17.91
CA ALA A 100 19.76 -35.90 -19.20
C ALA A 100 21.18 -36.40 -19.45
N VAL A 101 21.51 -37.53 -18.82
CA VAL A 101 22.57 -38.45 -19.27
C VAL A 101 21.85 -39.64 -19.90
#